data_AF-A0A2N1TRQ1-F1
#
_entry.id   AF-A0A2N1TRQ1-F1
#
_cell.length_a   1.000
_cell.length_b   1.000
_cell.length_c   1.000
_cell.angle_alpha   90.00
_cell.angle_beta   90.00
_cell.angle_gamma   90.00
#
_symmetry.space_group_name_H-M   'P 1'
#
loop_
_entity.id
_entity.type
_entity.pdbx_description
1 polymer ?
#
loop_
_entity_poly.entity_id
_entity_poly.type
_entity_poly.pdbx_seq_one_letter_code
_entity_poly.pdbx_strand_id
1 'polypeptide(L)' 'MYKITEECVSCGTCQPVCPAKAIKIGFPYVITVKCTDCGKCAEVCPVDAIVAGDQE' A
#
# COMPACT_ATOMS: atom_id res chain seq x y z
N MET A 1 -5.09 0.29 -9.36
CA MET A 1 -5.07 -0.11 -7.94
C MET A 1 -3.63 -0.36 -7.50
N TYR A 2 -3.13 0.38 -6.50
CA TYR A 2 -1.84 0.07 -5.87
C TYR A 2 -1.82 -1.31 -5.19
N LYS A 3 -0.65 -1.96 -5.21
CA LYS A 3 -0.40 -3.26 -4.58
C LYS A 3 0.86 -3.18 -3.71
N ILE A 4 0.81 -3.86 -2.56
CA ILE A 4 1.98 -4.03 -1.68
C ILE A 4 2.68 -5.33 -2.08
N THR A 5 3.99 -5.28 -2.28
CA THR A 5 4.83 -6.43 -2.67
C THR A 5 5.35 -7.17 -1.44
N GLU A 6 6.01 -8.30 -1.69
CA GLU A 6 6.71 -9.11 -0.68
C GLU A 6 7.89 -8.37 -0.02
N GLU A 7 8.35 -7.24 -0.60
CA GLU A 7 9.40 -6.40 -0.01
C GLU A 7 8.92 -5.57 1.19
N CYS A 8 7.62 -5.63 1.49
CA CYS A 8 7.06 -4.93 2.64
C CYS A 8 7.59 -5.51 3.96
N VAL A 9 8.30 -4.66 4.72
CA VAL A 9 8.84 -4.98 6.05
C VAL A 9 7.84 -4.74 7.19
N SER A 10 6.55 -4.61 6.88
CA SER A 10 5.48 -4.43 7.86
C SER A 10 5.64 -3.22 8.82
N CYS A 11 6.30 -2.14 8.36
CA CYS A 11 6.58 -0.94 9.17
C CYS A 11 5.32 -0.11 9.55
N GLY A 12 4.24 -0.24 8.78
CA GLY A 12 2.95 0.41 9.08
C GLY A 12 2.81 1.88 8.67
N THR A 13 3.83 2.53 8.12
CA THR A 13 3.80 3.96 7.72
C THR A 13 2.71 4.29 6.71
N CYS A 14 2.37 3.36 5.82
CA CYS A 14 1.35 3.55 4.78
C CYS A 14 -0.08 3.63 5.34
N GLN A 15 -0.36 2.96 6.47
CA GLN A 15 -1.71 2.85 7.03
C GLN A 15 -2.31 4.19 7.48
N PRO A 16 -1.63 5.03 8.30
CA PRO A 16 -2.20 6.30 8.76
C PRO A 16 -2.38 7.34 7.63
N VAL A 17 -1.61 7.25 6.54
CA VAL A 17 -1.69 8.21 5.43
C VAL A 17 -2.78 7.86 4.40
N CYS A 18 -3.32 6.64 4.43
CA CYS A 18 -4.30 6.18 3.46
C CYS A 18 -5.68 6.82 3.74
N PRO A 19 -6.15 7.78 2.91
CA PRO A 19 -7.40 8.49 3.17
C PRO A 19 -8.62 7.58 3.07
N ALA A 20 -8.55 6.57 2.20
CA ALA A 20 -9.61 5.59 2.00
C ALA A 20 -9.62 4.47 3.05
N LYS A 21 -8.65 4.46 3.99
CA LYS A 21 -8.44 3.39 4.96
C LYS A 21 -8.44 2.01 4.28
N ALA A 22 -7.78 1.93 3.14
CA ALA A 22 -7.77 0.76 2.27
C ALA A 22 -6.72 -0.30 2.68
N ILE A 23 -5.83 0.03 3.61
CA ILE A 23 -4.70 -0.82 4.01
C ILE A 23 -5.10 -1.65 5.23
N LYS A 24 -4.88 -2.97 5.15
CA LYS A 24 -5.06 -3.92 6.24
C LYS A 24 -3.73 -4.51 6.67
N ILE A 25 -3.62 -4.82 7.96
CA ILE A 25 -2.49 -5.54 8.56
C ILE A 25 -2.39 -6.94 7.94
N GLY A 26 -1.16 -7.35 7.62
CA GLY A 26 -0.79 -8.65 7.08
C GLY A 26 0.74 -8.79 7.01
N PHE A 27 1.23 -9.93 6.50
CA PHE A 27 2.64 -10.16 6.18
C PHE A 27 2.75 -10.66 4.73
N PRO A 28 2.85 -9.76 3.74
CA PRO A 28 2.91 -8.29 3.82
C PRO A 28 1.54 -7.63 4.11
N TYR A 29 1.53 -6.31 4.39
CA TYR A 29 0.28 -5.53 4.45
C TYR A 29 -0.49 -5.65 3.13
N VAL A 30 -1.82 -5.47 3.18
CA VAL A 30 -2.67 -5.67 1.99
C VAL A 30 -3.47 -4.40 1.68
N ILE A 31 -3.40 -3.95 0.43
CA ILE A 31 -4.31 -2.92 -0.10
C ILE A 31 -5.60 -3.61 -0.58
N THR A 32 -6.74 -3.13 -0.09
CA THR A 32 -8.06 -3.65 -0.42
C THR A 32 -8.72 -2.86 -1.54
N VAL A 33 -9.86 -3.37 -2.03
CA VAL A 33 -10.74 -2.74 -3.04
C VAL A 33 -11.22 -1.32 -2.68
N LYS A 34 -11.01 -0.87 -1.44
CA LYS A 34 -11.26 0.53 -1.04
C LYS A 34 -10.24 1.52 -1.61
N CYS A 35 -9.15 1.04 -2.20
CA CYS A 35 -8.12 1.88 -2.78
C CYS A 35 -8.72 2.78 -3.88
N THR A 36 -8.41 4.07 -3.83
CA THR A 36 -8.85 5.06 -4.82
C THR A 36 -7.70 5.56 -5.69
N ASP A 37 -6.60 4.80 -5.76
CA ASP A 37 -5.42 5.11 -6.59
C ASP A 37 -4.77 6.48 -6.32
N CYS A 38 -4.84 6.98 -5.09
CA CYS A 38 -4.33 8.31 -4.72
C CYS A 38 -2.79 8.43 -4.58
N GLY A 39 -2.03 7.34 -4.61
CA GLY A 39 -0.56 7.36 -4.56
C GLY A 39 0.09 7.58 -3.19
N LYS A 40 -0.59 8.20 -2.22
CA LYS A 40 -0.01 8.58 -0.91
C LYS A 40 0.72 7.48 -0.16
N CYS A 41 0.24 6.24 -0.22
CA CYS A 41 0.90 5.11 0.44
C CYS A 41 2.26 4.78 -0.18
N ALA A 42 2.38 4.89 -1.51
CA ALA A 42 3.63 4.63 -2.21
C ALA A 42 4.67 5.72 -1.93
N GLU A 43 4.24 6.98 -1.90
CA GLU A 43 5.12 8.13 -1.60
C GLU A 43 5.79 8.05 -0.22
N VAL A 44 5.16 7.41 0.76
CA VAL A 44 5.69 7.30 2.13
C VAL A 44 6.33 5.94 2.43
N CYS A 45 6.38 5.01 1.48
CA CYS A 45 6.93 3.69 1.71
C CYS A 45 8.46 3.79 1.77
N PRO A 46 9.11 3.51 2.93
CA PRO A 46 10.56 3.69 3.07
C PRO A 46 11.40 2.65 2.32
N VAL A 47 10.74 1.60 1.79
CA VAL A 47 11.37 0.49 1.08
C VAL A 47 10.78 0.30 -0.32
N ASP A 48 10.02 1.30 -0.82
CA ASP A 48 9.41 1.30 -2.15
C ASP A 48 8.57 0.04 -2.49
N ALA A 49 8.07 -0.66 -1.47
CA ALA A 49 7.33 -1.92 -1.62
C ALA A 49 5.86 -1.74 -2.10
N ILE A 50 5.47 -0.55 -2.55
CA ILE A 50 4.09 -0.26 -2.98
C ILE A 50 4.11 0.26 -4.42
N VAL A 51 3.62 -0.56 -5.34
CA VAL A 51 3.64 -0.29 -6.78
C VAL A 51 2.25 0.02 -7.31
N ALA A 52 2.15 0.89 -8.30
CA ALA A 52 0.92 1.00 -9.09
C ALA A 52 0.72 -0.33 -9.82
N GLY A 53 -0.39 -1.02 -9.55
CA GLY A 53 -0.71 -2.26 -10.26
C GLY A 53 -0.98 -1.94 -11.72
N ASP A 54 0.00 -2.24 -12.58
CA ASP A 54 -0.20 -2.34 -14.01
C ASP A 54 -1.11 -3.54 -14.28
N GLN A 55 -2.05 -3.36 -15.22
CA GLN A 55 -3.03 -4.39 -15.56
C GLN A 55 -2.34 -5.52 -16.32
N GLU A 56 -2.37 -6.72 -15.75
CA GLU A 56 -2.61 -7.96 -16.50
C GLU A 56 -3.82 -8.69 -15.91
#